data_AF-A0A9E4BT26-F1
#
_entry.id   AF-A0A9E4BT26-F1
#
_cell.length_a   1.000
_cell.length_b   1.000
_cell.length_c   1.000
_cell.angle_alpha   90.00
_cell.angle_beta   90.00
_cell.angle_gamma   90.00
#
_symmetry.space_group_name_H-M   'P 1'
#
loop_
_entity.id
_entity.type
_entity.pdbx_description
1 polymer ?
#
loop_
_entity_poly.entity_id
_entity_poly.type
_entity_poly.pdbx_seq_one_letter_code
_entity_poly.pdbx_strand_id
1 'polypeptide(L)'
;LREADAIAGAAGRAGVVAQAGYMKVYDPAFETAKAAVDEMKDIRFVQVNHLHPDNRLHLRQFRLKRFDDLPPGPVAEANAARKAAVLEAIGEAPEDAVRAFHTLSGSMIHDLYCLRAMLGMPESVVSTEVWNGGRAISTVLSYRNGARCVASWVDLPELWDFRETLEVYGGDRRVLVSYPTGFARGILSTVVFHEINEAGETSTRRPAVAWESPFVRELRHFHACITGREACRTPAADAREDVRLIVDITRAYMERGP
;
A
#
# COMPACT_ATOMS: atom_id res chain seq x y z
N LEU A 1 16.03 3.35 5.04
CA LEU A 1 16.05 2.21 6.01
C LEU A 1 16.51 2.62 7.38
N ARG A 2 17.66 3.29 7.51
CA ARG A 2 18.20 3.82 8.77
C ARG A 2 17.18 4.60 9.62
N GLU A 3 16.35 5.44 8.99
CA GLU A 3 15.31 6.19 9.71
C GLU A 3 14.24 5.28 10.33
N ALA A 4 13.77 4.27 9.59
CA ALA A 4 12.84 3.28 10.11
C ALA A 4 13.46 2.47 11.27
N ASP A 5 14.72 2.07 11.13
CA ASP A 5 15.49 1.39 12.19
C ASP A 5 15.65 2.28 13.43
N ALA A 6 15.90 3.58 13.24
CA ALA A 6 16.03 4.55 14.33
C ALA A 6 14.71 4.74 15.08
N ILE A 7 13.58 4.84 14.37
CA ILE A 7 12.23 4.95 14.94
C ILE A 7 11.90 3.69 15.75
N ALA A 8 12.05 2.50 15.14
CA ALA A 8 11.77 1.23 15.81
C ALA A 8 12.68 1.02 17.04
N GLY A 9 13.98 1.35 16.91
CA GLY A 9 14.94 1.28 18.00
C GLY A 9 14.64 2.26 19.13
N ALA A 10 14.18 3.48 18.82
CA ALA A 10 13.77 4.44 19.83
C ALA A 10 12.55 3.95 20.62
N ALA A 11 11.55 3.40 19.93
CA ALA A 11 10.37 2.80 20.56
C ALA A 11 10.75 1.63 21.48
N GLY A 12 11.63 0.73 21.00
CA GLY A 12 12.13 -0.40 21.77
C GLY A 12 12.88 0.03 23.05
N ARG A 13 13.78 1.02 22.95
CA ARG A 13 14.51 1.56 24.12
C ARG A 13 13.59 2.23 25.14
N ALA A 14 12.53 2.91 24.67
CA ALA A 14 11.56 3.56 25.54
C ALA A 14 10.51 2.59 26.09
N GLY A 15 10.44 1.34 25.60
CA GLY A 15 9.42 0.38 25.99
C GLY A 15 8.00 0.80 25.60
N VAL A 16 7.86 1.59 24.52
CA VAL A 16 6.57 2.12 24.04
C VAL A 16 6.13 1.45 22.75
N VAL A 17 4.83 1.51 22.48
CA VAL A 17 4.26 1.06 21.20
C VAL A 17 4.54 2.10 20.12
N ALA A 18 5.12 1.67 19.01
CA ALA A 18 5.19 2.46 17.78
C ALA A 18 4.39 1.74 16.68
N GLN A 19 3.36 2.42 16.17
CA GLN A 19 2.48 1.91 15.13
C GLN A 19 2.68 2.69 13.84
N ALA A 20 2.81 1.99 12.71
CA ALA A 20 2.69 2.57 11.39
C ALA A 20 1.21 2.78 11.04
N GLY A 21 0.89 3.97 10.52
CA GLY A 21 -0.46 4.38 10.09
C GLY A 21 -0.87 3.69 8.78
N TYR A 22 -1.16 2.40 8.84
CA TYR A 22 -1.49 1.50 7.74
C TYR A 22 -2.96 1.06 7.81
N MET A 23 -3.85 2.05 7.78
CA MET A 23 -5.29 1.92 8.02
C MET A 23 -5.97 0.80 7.21
N LYS A 24 -5.54 0.51 5.98
CA LYS A 24 -6.17 -0.53 5.16
C LYS A 24 -6.09 -1.94 5.77
N VAL A 25 -5.08 -2.22 6.60
CA VAL A 25 -5.00 -3.51 7.33
C VAL A 25 -6.20 -3.69 8.27
N TYR A 26 -6.80 -2.58 8.72
CA TYR A 26 -7.96 -2.54 9.60
C TYR A 26 -9.28 -2.34 8.83
N ASP A 27 -9.26 -2.31 7.49
CA ASP A 27 -10.46 -2.18 6.67
C ASP A 27 -11.30 -3.48 6.75
N PRO A 28 -12.61 -3.41 7.07
CA PRO A 28 -13.45 -4.60 7.14
C PRO A 28 -13.46 -5.46 5.88
N ALA A 29 -13.37 -4.86 4.69
CA ALA A 29 -13.28 -5.59 3.43
C ALA A 29 -11.93 -6.30 3.30
N PHE A 30 -10.83 -5.66 3.70
CA PHE A 30 -9.50 -6.26 3.71
C PHE A 30 -9.42 -7.44 4.68
N GLU A 31 -9.95 -7.30 5.90
CA GLU A 31 -9.96 -8.38 6.89
C GLU A 31 -10.82 -9.57 6.44
N THR A 32 -11.97 -9.30 5.82
CA THR A 32 -12.85 -10.34 5.25
C THR A 32 -12.16 -11.07 4.11
N ALA A 33 -11.46 -10.34 3.23
CA ALA A 33 -10.67 -10.95 2.16
C ALA A 33 -9.49 -11.74 2.70
N LYS A 34 -8.76 -11.19 3.68
CA LYS A 34 -7.62 -11.84 4.30
C LYS A 34 -8.00 -13.18 4.92
N ALA A 35 -9.10 -13.23 5.67
CA ALA A 35 -9.59 -14.48 6.25
C ALA A 35 -9.81 -15.57 5.18
N ALA A 36 -10.39 -15.22 4.03
CA ALA A 36 -10.59 -16.15 2.92
C ALA A 36 -9.28 -16.53 2.20
N VAL A 37 -8.34 -15.60 2.06
CA VAL A 37 -7.02 -15.85 1.46
C VAL A 37 -6.17 -16.74 2.34
N ASP A 38 -6.25 -16.59 3.67
CA ASP A 38 -5.55 -17.46 4.63
C ASP A 38 -6.01 -18.94 4.51
N GLU A 39 -7.20 -19.20 3.96
CA GLU A 39 -7.72 -20.54 3.67
C GLU A 39 -7.32 -21.08 2.27
N MET A 40 -6.72 -20.24 1.42
CA MET A 40 -6.28 -20.64 0.08
C MET A 40 -5.01 -21.48 0.14
N LYS A 41 -5.07 -22.71 -0.37
CA LYS A 41 -3.92 -23.63 -0.41
C LYS A 41 -2.99 -23.45 -1.60
N ASP A 42 -3.49 -22.84 -2.68
CA ASP A 42 -2.82 -22.76 -3.98
C ASP A 42 -3.01 -21.36 -4.56
N ILE A 43 -2.30 -20.39 -4.00
CA ILE A 43 -2.25 -19.02 -4.55
C ILE A 43 -1.30 -19.04 -5.74
N ARG A 44 -1.81 -18.71 -6.93
CA ARG A 44 -1.06 -18.75 -8.19
C ARG A 44 -0.71 -17.37 -8.72
N PHE A 45 -1.62 -16.42 -8.56
CA PHE A 45 -1.50 -15.09 -9.14
C PHE A 45 -2.12 -14.04 -8.23
N VAL A 46 -1.53 -12.85 -8.27
CA VAL A 46 -1.99 -11.69 -7.51
C VAL A 46 -1.95 -10.50 -8.45
N GLN A 47 -2.96 -9.65 -8.38
CA GLN A 47 -3.00 -8.43 -9.15
C GLN A 47 -3.33 -7.24 -8.26
N VAL A 48 -2.58 -6.16 -8.45
CA VAL A 48 -2.90 -4.85 -7.89
C VAL A 48 -3.05 -3.86 -9.04
N ASN A 49 -4.16 -3.14 -9.08
CA ASN A 49 -4.34 -2.00 -9.97
C ASN A 49 -4.62 -0.76 -9.14
N HIS A 50 -3.77 0.24 -9.22
CA HIS A 50 -3.93 1.55 -8.58
C HIS A 50 -3.92 2.62 -9.67
N LEU A 51 -5.11 2.99 -10.14
CA LEU A 51 -5.32 4.02 -11.15
C LEU A 51 -5.73 5.30 -10.44
N HIS A 52 -4.77 6.21 -10.29
CA HIS A 52 -4.88 7.37 -9.42
C HIS A 52 -5.21 8.63 -10.24
N PRO A 53 -6.27 9.38 -9.91
CA PRO A 53 -6.52 10.68 -10.52
C PRO A 53 -5.89 11.82 -9.72
N ASP A 54 -5.93 13.04 -10.26
CA ASP A 54 -5.52 14.24 -9.51
C ASP A 54 -6.44 14.43 -8.30
N ASN A 55 -5.86 14.37 -7.09
CA ASN A 55 -6.56 14.59 -5.83
C ASN A 55 -7.38 15.88 -5.78
N ARG A 56 -6.99 16.92 -6.54
CA ARG A 56 -7.76 18.16 -6.66
C ARG A 56 -9.18 17.92 -7.16
N LEU A 57 -9.40 16.89 -7.98
CA LEU A 57 -10.74 16.50 -8.46
C LEU A 57 -11.65 16.05 -7.32
N HIS A 58 -11.14 15.31 -6.34
CA HIS A 58 -11.91 14.90 -5.15
C HIS A 58 -12.00 16.04 -4.11
N LEU A 59 -10.89 16.75 -3.89
CA LEU A 59 -10.82 17.84 -2.91
C LEU A 59 -11.78 19.02 -3.21
N ARG A 60 -12.19 19.21 -4.47
CA ARG A 60 -13.19 20.21 -4.88
C ARG A 60 -14.54 20.06 -4.17
N GLN A 61 -14.86 18.87 -3.64
CA GLN A 61 -16.10 18.63 -2.91
C GLN A 61 -16.05 19.12 -1.45
N PHE A 62 -14.87 19.54 -0.97
CA PHE A 62 -14.65 19.98 0.40
C PHE A 62 -14.44 21.49 0.49
N ARG A 63 -14.86 22.08 1.60
CA ARG A 63 -14.57 23.49 1.94
C ARG A 63 -13.22 23.58 2.64
N LEU A 64 -12.14 23.52 1.87
CA LEU A 64 -10.77 23.51 2.38
C LEU A 64 -10.20 24.93 2.43
N LYS A 65 -9.58 25.28 3.56
CA LYS A 65 -8.70 26.46 3.66
C LYS A 65 -7.27 26.06 3.27
N ARG A 66 -6.57 26.95 2.60
CA ARG A 66 -5.16 26.79 2.22
C ARG A 66 -4.35 27.95 2.78
N PHE A 67 -3.14 27.66 3.24
CA PHE A 67 -2.23 28.61 3.87
C PHE A 67 -0.82 28.34 3.35
N ASP A 68 -0.04 29.39 3.18
CA ASP A 68 1.36 29.39 2.70
C ASP A 68 2.28 30.18 3.64
N ASP A 69 1.86 30.34 4.90
CA ASP A 69 2.48 31.14 5.96
C ASP A 69 3.63 30.43 6.71
N LEU A 70 4.18 29.36 6.12
CA LEU A 70 5.36 28.68 6.68
C LEU A 70 6.63 29.51 6.44
N PRO A 71 7.49 29.71 7.46
CA PRO A 71 8.76 30.40 7.27
C PRO A 71 9.66 29.68 6.24
N PRO A 72 10.42 30.40 5.40
CA PRO A 72 11.23 29.78 4.34
C PRO A 72 12.31 28.80 4.83
N GLY A 73 12.86 29.04 6.04
CA GLY A 73 13.92 28.21 6.63
C GLY A 73 13.51 26.74 6.81
N PRO A 74 12.49 26.44 7.63
CA PRO A 74 11.96 25.09 7.80
C PRO A 74 11.57 24.39 6.49
N VAL A 75 11.05 25.13 5.51
CA VAL A 75 10.71 24.57 4.18
C VAL A 75 11.98 24.13 3.44
N ALA A 76 13.02 24.96 3.43
CA ALA A 76 14.30 24.63 2.82
C ALA A 76 14.98 23.43 3.52
N GLU A 77 14.95 23.40 4.85
CA GLU A 77 15.49 22.30 5.66
C GLU A 77 14.78 20.98 5.38
N ALA A 78 13.44 20.97 5.36
CA ALA A 78 12.66 19.78 5.05
C ALA A 78 12.92 19.26 3.62
N ASN A 79 13.05 20.17 2.64
CA ASN A 79 13.39 19.82 1.27
C ASN A 79 14.81 19.23 1.16
N ALA A 80 15.78 19.79 1.87
CA ALA A 80 17.14 19.27 1.92
C ALA A 80 17.19 17.87 2.56
N ALA A 81 16.47 17.68 3.68
CA ALA A 81 16.36 16.38 4.35
C ALA A 81 15.71 15.32 3.44
N ARG A 82 14.62 15.67 2.73
CA ARG A 82 13.97 14.78 1.77
C ARG A 82 14.92 14.37 0.64
N LYS A 83 15.67 15.32 0.06
CA LYS A 83 16.66 15.02 -0.99
C LYS A 83 17.77 14.09 -0.47
N ALA A 84 18.27 14.35 0.73
CA ALA A 84 19.29 13.50 1.35
C ALA A 84 18.76 12.08 1.62
N ALA A 85 17.51 11.93 2.08
CA ALA A 85 16.88 10.63 2.32
C ALA A 85 16.68 9.82 1.02
N VAL A 86 16.29 10.48 -0.08
CA VAL A 86 16.21 9.83 -1.41
C VAL A 86 17.59 9.37 -1.86
N LEU A 87 18.59 10.25 -1.77
CA LEU A 87 19.97 9.91 -2.13
C LEU A 87 20.51 8.74 -1.31
N GLU A 88 20.24 8.70 0.00
CA GLU A 88 20.59 7.58 0.88
C GLU A 88 19.90 6.27 0.45
N ALA A 89 18.63 6.34 0.01
CA ALA A 89 17.83 5.17 -0.32
C ALA A 89 18.21 4.54 -1.66
N ILE A 90 18.30 5.34 -2.73
CA ILE A 90 18.42 4.86 -4.11
C ILE A 90 19.68 5.37 -4.84
N GLY A 91 20.50 6.20 -4.21
CA GLY A 91 21.68 6.78 -4.84
C GLY A 91 21.35 7.90 -5.84
N GLU A 92 22.33 8.25 -6.67
CA GLU A 92 22.09 9.13 -7.82
C GLU A 92 21.20 8.41 -8.83
N ALA A 93 20.09 9.03 -9.21
CA ALA A 93 19.06 8.40 -10.02
C ALA A 93 18.47 9.42 -11.02
N PRO A 94 17.99 8.96 -12.20
CA PRO A 94 17.29 9.81 -13.14
C PRO A 94 15.97 10.34 -12.56
N GLU A 95 15.44 11.44 -13.12
CA GLU A 95 14.27 12.13 -12.57
C GLU A 95 13.01 11.26 -12.49
N ASP A 96 12.83 10.34 -13.44
CA ASP A 96 11.72 9.39 -13.46
C ASP A 96 11.82 8.35 -12.35
N ALA A 97 13.02 7.83 -12.05
CA ALA A 97 13.27 6.94 -10.92
C ALA A 97 13.01 7.66 -9.58
N VAL A 98 13.47 8.91 -9.42
CA VAL A 98 13.20 9.72 -8.23
C VAL A 98 11.70 9.97 -8.05
N ARG A 99 10.99 10.27 -9.16
CA ARG A 99 9.54 10.43 -9.14
C ARG A 99 8.83 9.13 -8.77
N ALA A 100 9.21 8.01 -9.37
CA ALA A 100 8.66 6.69 -9.05
C ALA A 100 8.86 6.33 -7.58
N PHE A 101 10.06 6.56 -7.02
CA PHE A 101 10.34 6.35 -5.60
C PHE A 101 9.38 7.17 -4.70
N HIS A 102 9.12 8.43 -5.05
CA HIS A 102 8.17 9.27 -4.32
C HIS A 102 6.73 8.76 -4.42
N THR A 103 6.31 8.33 -5.61
CA THR A 103 4.98 7.73 -5.82
C THR A 103 4.82 6.42 -5.05
N LEU A 104 5.82 5.55 -5.11
CA LEU A 104 5.87 4.30 -4.33
C LEU A 104 5.77 4.60 -2.82
N SER A 105 6.53 5.58 -2.33
CA SER A 105 6.55 5.95 -0.91
C SER A 105 5.29 6.66 -0.42
N GLY A 106 4.66 7.47 -1.27
CA GLY A 106 3.54 8.33 -0.88
C GLY A 106 2.16 7.81 -1.26
N SER A 107 2.09 6.82 -2.16
CA SER A 107 0.82 6.28 -2.66
C SER A 107 0.81 4.75 -2.68
N MET A 108 1.66 4.13 -3.51
CA MET A 108 1.61 2.67 -3.71
C MET A 108 2.04 1.88 -2.46
N ILE A 109 2.66 2.52 -1.46
CA ILE A 109 2.95 1.91 -0.16
C ILE A 109 1.69 1.29 0.47
N HIS A 110 0.52 1.88 0.22
CA HIS A 110 -0.76 1.36 0.67
C HIS A 110 -1.10 -0.01 0.11
N ASP A 111 -0.66 -0.29 -1.12
CA ASP A 111 -0.83 -1.59 -1.75
C ASP A 111 0.24 -2.56 -1.31
N LEU A 112 1.49 -2.08 -1.15
CA LEU A 112 2.63 -2.91 -0.76
C LEU A 112 2.50 -3.48 0.65
N TYR A 113 2.12 -2.67 1.66
CA TYR A 113 1.91 -3.22 3.00
C TYR A 113 0.67 -4.13 3.05
N CYS A 114 -0.34 -3.89 2.20
CA CYS A 114 -1.50 -4.77 2.08
C CYS A 114 -1.08 -6.12 1.51
N LEU A 115 -0.23 -6.15 0.47
CA LEU A 115 0.36 -7.37 -0.06
C LEU A 115 1.16 -8.11 1.02
N ARG A 116 2.00 -7.41 1.78
CA ARG A 116 2.75 -7.99 2.90
C ARG A 116 1.83 -8.59 3.97
N ALA A 117 0.79 -7.87 4.38
CA ALA A 117 -0.17 -8.35 5.37
C ALA A 117 -1.04 -9.51 4.85
N MET A 118 -1.25 -9.58 3.53
CA MET A 118 -2.05 -10.62 2.87
C MET A 118 -1.24 -11.90 2.63
N LEU A 119 0.01 -11.79 2.15
CA LEU A 119 0.78 -12.91 1.60
C LEU A 119 2.18 -13.08 2.22
N GLY A 120 2.59 -12.17 3.09
CA GLY A 120 3.97 -12.03 3.53
C GLY A 120 4.82 -11.24 2.53
N MET A 121 6.12 -11.12 2.81
CA MET A 121 7.03 -10.42 1.89
C MET A 121 7.21 -11.19 0.58
N PRO A 122 7.29 -10.50 -0.56
CA PRO A 122 7.78 -11.12 -1.79
C PRO A 122 9.24 -11.60 -1.60
N GLU A 123 9.59 -12.65 -2.32
CA GLU A 123 10.96 -13.19 -2.36
C GLU A 123 11.89 -12.29 -3.17
N SER A 124 11.42 -11.77 -4.31
CA SER A 124 12.19 -10.85 -5.14
C SER A 124 11.30 -9.97 -6.03
N VAL A 125 11.88 -8.87 -6.50
CA VAL A 125 11.36 -8.10 -7.62
C VAL A 125 11.87 -8.75 -8.90
N VAL A 126 10.96 -9.27 -9.74
CA VAL A 126 11.30 -9.95 -11.00
C VAL A 126 11.61 -8.92 -12.08
N SER A 127 10.81 -7.86 -12.14
CA SER A 127 10.98 -6.77 -13.10
C SER A 127 10.18 -5.56 -12.67
N THR A 128 10.71 -4.37 -12.94
CA THR A 128 9.98 -3.11 -12.79
C THR A 128 10.17 -2.28 -14.06
N GLU A 129 9.08 -1.70 -14.53
CA GLU A 129 9.07 -0.69 -15.58
C GLU A 129 8.50 0.60 -15.00
N VAL A 130 9.18 1.71 -15.28
CA VAL A 130 8.70 3.05 -15.01
C VAL A 130 8.58 3.78 -16.33
N TRP A 131 7.40 4.31 -16.61
CA TRP A 131 7.09 4.95 -17.89
C TRP A 131 6.27 6.23 -17.67
N ASN A 132 5.90 6.91 -18.76
CA ASN A 132 5.20 8.20 -18.72
C ASN A 132 5.97 9.27 -17.89
N GLY A 133 7.31 9.27 -17.95
CA GLY A 133 8.16 10.19 -17.20
C GLY A 133 8.05 10.06 -15.68
N GLY A 134 8.00 8.82 -15.17
CA GLY A 134 7.89 8.53 -13.74
C GLY A 134 6.46 8.56 -13.18
N ARG A 135 5.45 8.69 -14.05
CA ARG A 135 4.02 8.78 -13.68
C ARG A 135 3.28 7.45 -13.80
N ALA A 136 3.97 6.38 -14.16
CA ALA A 136 3.40 5.06 -14.18
C ALA A 136 4.46 4.02 -13.84
N ILE A 137 4.07 3.02 -13.05
CA ILE A 137 4.93 1.97 -12.52
C ILE A 137 4.21 0.65 -12.74
N SER A 138 4.90 -0.32 -13.35
CA SER A 138 4.46 -1.71 -13.45
C SER A 138 5.55 -2.58 -12.82
N THR A 139 5.21 -3.37 -11.81
CA THR A 139 6.18 -4.25 -11.13
C THR A 139 5.66 -5.68 -11.01
N VAL A 140 6.56 -6.64 -11.22
CA VAL A 140 6.31 -8.07 -11.04
C VAL A 140 7.08 -8.55 -9.83
N LEU A 141 6.39 -9.13 -8.86
CA LEU A 141 6.98 -9.69 -7.64
C LEU A 141 6.84 -11.22 -7.65
N SER A 142 7.85 -11.91 -7.14
CA SER A 142 7.83 -13.36 -6.93
C SER A 142 7.57 -13.70 -5.47
N TYR A 143 6.90 -14.82 -5.21
CA TYR A 143 6.70 -15.37 -3.87
C TYR A 143 7.24 -16.81 -3.80
N ARG A 144 7.67 -17.23 -2.61
CA ARG A 144 8.26 -18.55 -2.35
C ARG A 144 7.34 -19.72 -2.69
N ASN A 145 6.02 -19.52 -2.62
CA ASN A 145 5.02 -20.51 -2.99
C ASN A 145 4.84 -20.65 -4.52
N GLY A 146 5.63 -19.92 -5.33
CA GLY A 146 5.56 -19.93 -6.79
C GLY A 146 4.64 -18.86 -7.37
N ALA A 147 3.85 -18.16 -6.55
CA ALA A 147 2.94 -17.13 -7.03
C ALA A 147 3.70 -15.95 -7.69
N ARG A 148 2.99 -15.25 -8.57
CA ARG A 148 3.43 -13.96 -9.13
C ARG A 148 2.42 -12.88 -8.81
N CYS A 149 2.92 -11.72 -8.41
CA CYS A 149 2.11 -10.51 -8.29
C CYS A 149 2.47 -9.56 -9.42
N VAL A 150 1.46 -9.09 -10.16
CA VAL A 150 1.60 -7.96 -11.09
C VAL A 150 0.90 -6.77 -10.46
N ALA A 151 1.68 -5.75 -10.13
CA ALA A 151 1.19 -4.56 -9.46
C ALA A 151 1.46 -3.31 -10.31
N SER A 152 0.42 -2.52 -10.54
CA SER A 152 0.49 -1.33 -11.38
C SER A 152 -0.01 -0.11 -10.61
N TRP A 153 0.74 0.99 -10.71
CA TRP A 153 0.29 2.33 -10.31
C TRP A 153 0.37 3.26 -11.51
N VAL A 154 -0.71 3.97 -11.84
CA VAL A 154 -0.77 4.85 -13.01
C VAL A 154 -1.46 6.17 -12.65
N ASP A 155 -0.81 7.29 -12.95
CA ASP A 155 -1.38 8.63 -12.86
C ASP A 155 -2.31 8.89 -14.06
N LEU A 156 -3.59 9.15 -13.78
CA LEU A 156 -4.66 9.43 -14.74
C LEU A 156 -5.36 10.75 -14.37
N PRO A 157 -4.66 11.90 -14.48
CA PRO A 157 -5.10 13.15 -13.84
C PRO A 157 -6.37 13.76 -14.43
N GLU A 158 -6.76 13.40 -15.66
CA GLU A 158 -7.95 13.94 -16.33
C GLU A 158 -9.25 13.23 -15.95
N LEU A 159 -9.17 11.97 -15.50
CA LEU A 159 -10.34 11.16 -15.17
C LEU A 159 -10.62 11.26 -13.67
N TRP A 160 -11.88 11.48 -13.27
CA TRP A 160 -12.23 11.53 -11.84
C TRP A 160 -12.27 10.14 -11.16
N ASP A 161 -12.48 9.10 -11.96
CA ASP A 161 -12.68 7.72 -11.53
C ASP A 161 -11.39 7.12 -10.95
N PHE A 162 -11.35 7.03 -9.63
CA PHE A 162 -10.29 6.35 -8.90
C PHE A 162 -10.57 4.85 -8.88
N ARG A 163 -9.55 4.05 -9.18
CA ARG A 163 -9.67 2.59 -9.10
C ARG A 163 -8.48 2.00 -8.37
N GLU A 164 -8.76 1.30 -7.28
CA GLU A 164 -7.74 0.60 -6.50
C GLU A 164 -8.24 -0.79 -6.11
N THR A 165 -7.57 -1.83 -6.64
CA THR A 165 -7.94 -3.23 -6.41
C THR A 165 -6.76 -4.06 -5.93
N LEU A 166 -7.03 -5.02 -5.05
CA LEU A 166 -6.12 -6.10 -4.68
C LEU A 166 -6.85 -7.43 -4.91
N GLU A 167 -6.28 -8.28 -5.73
CA GLU A 167 -6.92 -9.48 -6.26
C GLU A 167 -6.01 -10.68 -6.06
N VAL A 168 -6.53 -11.74 -5.45
CA VAL A 168 -5.78 -12.98 -5.17
C VAL A 168 -6.48 -14.14 -5.87
N TYR A 169 -5.71 -14.90 -6.64
CA TYR A 169 -6.20 -15.96 -7.51
C TYR A 169 -5.60 -17.31 -7.11
N GLY A 170 -6.48 -18.27 -6.86
CA GLY A 170 -6.13 -19.68 -6.76
C GLY A 170 -6.77 -20.51 -7.87
N GLY A 171 -6.62 -21.82 -7.79
CA GLY A 171 -7.17 -22.75 -8.78
C GLY A 171 -8.70 -22.82 -8.80
N ASP A 172 -9.33 -22.72 -7.62
CA ASP A 172 -10.78 -22.90 -7.40
C ASP A 172 -11.50 -21.63 -6.94
N ARG A 173 -10.75 -20.60 -6.54
CA ARG A 173 -11.32 -19.38 -5.97
C ARG A 173 -10.53 -18.13 -6.29
N ARG A 174 -11.23 -17.00 -6.25
CA ARG A 174 -10.67 -15.65 -6.43
C ARG A 174 -11.27 -14.72 -5.39
N VAL A 175 -10.42 -13.90 -4.80
CA VAL A 175 -10.80 -12.89 -3.80
C VAL A 175 -10.38 -11.53 -4.32
N LEU A 176 -11.30 -10.57 -4.35
CA LEU A 176 -11.05 -9.23 -4.86
C LEU A 176 -11.50 -8.21 -3.84
N VAL A 177 -10.57 -7.36 -3.39
CA VAL A 177 -10.86 -6.17 -2.58
C VAL A 177 -10.80 -4.95 -3.50
N SER A 178 -11.76 -4.04 -3.38
CA SER A 178 -11.76 -2.76 -4.08
C SER A 178 -11.97 -1.62 -3.09
N TYR A 179 -11.10 -0.61 -3.16
CA TYR A 179 -11.13 0.55 -2.28
C TYR A 179 -11.71 1.77 -3.00
N PRO A 180 -12.53 2.58 -2.32
CA PRO A 180 -12.86 3.91 -2.81
C PRO A 180 -11.65 4.83 -2.65
N THR A 181 -11.69 6.00 -3.30
CA THR A 181 -10.71 7.07 -3.05
C THR A 181 -10.62 7.39 -1.56
N GLY A 182 -9.41 7.70 -1.06
CA GLY A 182 -9.19 8.09 0.34
C GLY A 182 -9.96 9.34 0.78
N PHE A 183 -10.53 10.10 -0.17
CA PHE A 183 -11.41 11.24 0.10
C PHE A 183 -12.90 10.86 0.19
N ALA A 184 -13.27 9.61 -0.06
CA ALA A 184 -14.67 9.20 -0.02
C ALA A 184 -15.21 9.25 1.42
N ARG A 185 -16.40 9.83 1.58
CA ARG A 185 -17.11 9.87 2.87
C ARG A 185 -18.30 8.93 2.83
N GLY A 186 -18.28 7.90 3.66
CA GLY A 186 -19.38 6.95 3.80
C GLY A 186 -19.50 5.92 2.67
N ILE A 187 -18.60 5.93 1.69
CA ILE A 187 -18.44 4.85 0.71
C ILE A 187 -17.49 3.83 1.32
N LEU A 188 -17.92 2.57 1.37
CA LEU A 188 -17.12 1.48 1.92
C LEU A 188 -16.29 0.83 0.83
N SER A 189 -15.15 0.25 1.23
CA SER A 189 -14.45 -0.78 0.46
C SER A 189 -15.38 -1.96 0.22
N THR A 190 -15.14 -2.72 -0.85
CA THR A 190 -15.95 -3.90 -1.18
C THR A 190 -15.06 -5.13 -1.30
N VAL A 191 -15.65 -6.30 -1.06
CA VAL A 191 -15.01 -7.60 -1.30
C VAL A 191 -15.91 -8.46 -2.18
N VAL A 192 -15.30 -9.13 -3.16
CA VAL A 192 -15.97 -10.06 -4.08
C VAL A 192 -15.25 -11.40 -4.03
N PHE A 193 -16.04 -12.47 -3.91
CA PHE A 193 -15.57 -13.86 -3.97
C PHE A 193 -16.10 -14.50 -5.24
N HIS A 194 -15.22 -15.15 -6.00
CA HIS A 194 -15.59 -16.08 -7.05
C HIS A 194 -15.15 -17.48 -6.63
N GLU A 195 -16.08 -18.42 -6.61
CA GLU A 195 -15.86 -19.77 -6.07
C GLU A 195 -16.51 -20.80 -6.99
N ILE A 196 -16.01 -22.03 -6.96
CA ILE A 196 -16.61 -23.18 -7.62
C ILE A 196 -16.85 -24.29 -6.58
N ASN A 197 -18.02 -24.92 -6.63
CA ASN A 197 -18.32 -26.06 -5.76
C ASN A 197 -17.84 -27.40 -6.38
N GLU A 198 -17.95 -28.50 -5.63
CA GLU A 198 -17.55 -29.84 -6.08
C GLU A 198 -18.33 -30.33 -7.32
N ALA A 199 -19.54 -29.79 -7.56
CA ALA A 199 -20.35 -30.08 -8.74
C ALA A 199 -19.94 -29.25 -9.99
N GLY A 200 -18.95 -28.36 -9.86
CA GLY A 200 -18.48 -27.51 -10.96
C GLY A 200 -19.29 -26.23 -11.15
N GLU A 201 -20.20 -25.89 -10.23
CA GLU A 201 -21.03 -24.71 -10.33
C GLU A 201 -20.30 -23.49 -9.77
N THR A 202 -20.17 -22.46 -10.60
CA THR A 202 -19.53 -21.21 -10.19
C THR A 202 -20.52 -20.30 -9.47
N SER A 203 -20.09 -19.69 -8.37
CA SER A 203 -20.85 -18.66 -7.68
C SER A 203 -20.03 -17.38 -7.54
N THR A 204 -20.73 -16.25 -7.39
CA THR A 204 -20.12 -14.97 -7.04
C THR A 204 -20.82 -14.40 -5.81
N ARG A 205 -20.06 -14.15 -4.75
CA ARG A 205 -20.58 -13.56 -3.50
C ARG A 205 -20.01 -12.16 -3.31
N ARG A 206 -20.88 -11.24 -2.89
CA ARG A 206 -20.54 -9.84 -2.55
C ARG A 206 -21.16 -9.52 -1.20
N PRO A 207 -20.55 -9.97 -0.09
CA PRO A 207 -21.14 -9.73 1.22
C PRO A 207 -21.13 -8.23 1.54
N ALA A 208 -22.10 -7.80 2.35
CA ALA A 208 -22.02 -6.50 2.99
C ALA A 208 -20.84 -6.51 3.96
N VAL A 209 -20.03 -5.46 3.91
CA VAL A 209 -18.95 -5.25 4.88
C VAL A 209 -19.44 -4.36 6.01
N ALA A 210 -18.84 -4.48 7.19
CA ALA A 210 -19.20 -3.64 8.32
C ALA A 210 -19.04 -2.15 7.96
N TRP A 211 -20.03 -1.32 8.30
CA TRP A 211 -19.98 0.11 8.06
C TRP A 211 -19.11 0.79 9.11
N GLU A 212 -17.80 0.68 8.95
CA GLU A 212 -16.81 1.30 9.83
C GLU A 212 -15.65 1.90 9.06
N SER A 213 -15.14 3.03 9.54
CA SER A 213 -13.96 3.67 8.97
C SER A 213 -12.68 2.92 9.35
N PRO A 214 -11.80 2.55 8.39
CA PRO A 214 -10.52 1.92 8.69
C PRO A 214 -9.64 2.80 9.59
N PHE A 215 -9.69 4.12 9.42
CA PHE A 215 -8.95 5.07 10.27
C PHE A 215 -9.42 5.03 11.73
N VAL A 216 -10.73 4.94 11.97
CA VAL A 216 -11.27 4.84 13.33
C VAL A 216 -10.90 3.50 13.96
N ARG A 217 -10.96 2.41 13.19
CA ARG A 217 -10.57 1.06 13.63
C ARG A 217 -9.08 1.02 14.00
N GLU A 218 -8.22 1.60 13.18
CA GLU A 218 -6.79 1.73 13.43
C GLU A 218 -6.49 2.46 14.75
N LEU A 219 -7.17 3.58 15.03
CA LEU A 219 -6.97 4.34 16.26
C LEU A 219 -7.48 3.59 17.50
N ARG A 220 -8.59 2.85 17.38
CA ARG A 220 -9.08 1.97 18.46
C ARG A 220 -8.10 0.84 18.74
N HIS A 221 -7.53 0.23 17.69
CA HIS A 221 -6.48 -0.77 17.80
C HIS A 221 -5.24 -0.20 18.50
N PHE A 222 -4.79 0.98 18.07
CA PHE A 222 -3.65 1.66 18.69
C PHE A 222 -3.89 1.92 20.18
N HIS A 223 -5.08 2.40 20.54
CA HIS A 223 -5.48 2.55 21.94
C HIS A 223 -5.44 1.23 22.72
N ALA A 224 -5.88 0.11 22.13
CA ALA A 224 -5.77 -1.21 22.74
C ALA A 224 -4.31 -1.64 22.95
N CYS A 225 -3.42 -1.31 22.01
CA CYS A 225 -1.99 -1.61 22.11
C CYS A 225 -1.32 -0.83 23.26
N ILE A 226 -1.51 0.48 23.32
CA ILE A 226 -0.87 1.33 24.35
C ILE A 226 -1.42 1.09 25.77
N THR A 227 -2.59 0.46 25.88
CA THR A 227 -3.20 0.05 27.15
C THR A 227 -2.92 -1.43 27.49
N GLY A 228 -2.07 -2.11 26.72
CA GLY A 228 -1.63 -3.48 27.00
C GLY A 228 -2.67 -4.57 26.75
N ARG A 229 -3.75 -4.28 26.01
CA ARG A 229 -4.81 -5.26 25.71
C ARG A 229 -4.51 -6.14 24.50
N GLU A 230 -3.78 -5.60 23.51
CA GLU A 230 -3.51 -6.27 22.24
C GLU A 230 -2.10 -6.01 21.74
N ALA A 231 -1.58 -6.90 20.90
CA ALA A 231 -0.35 -6.67 20.16
C ALA A 231 -0.59 -5.71 18.97
N CYS A 232 0.40 -4.87 18.66
CA CYS A 232 0.32 -4.00 17.50
C CYS A 232 0.37 -4.83 16.21
N ARG A 233 -0.64 -4.66 15.34
CA ARG A 233 -0.75 -5.38 14.06
C ARG A 233 0.09 -4.75 12.95
N THR A 234 0.44 -3.48 13.11
CA THR A 234 1.25 -2.70 12.16
C THR A 234 2.40 -2.03 12.91
N PRO A 235 3.29 -2.80 13.58
CA PRO A 235 4.39 -2.21 14.34
C PRO A 235 5.32 -1.43 13.40
N ALA A 236 5.92 -0.34 13.89
CA ALA A 236 6.81 0.50 13.06
C ALA A 236 8.01 -0.27 12.47
N ALA A 237 8.42 -1.37 13.11
CA ALA A 237 9.45 -2.27 12.58
C ALA A 237 9.06 -2.90 11.23
N ASP A 238 7.77 -3.19 11.03
CA ASP A 238 7.29 -3.78 9.78
C ASP A 238 7.36 -2.81 8.61
N ALA A 239 7.11 -1.52 8.86
CA ALA A 239 7.19 -0.46 7.83
C ALA A 239 8.58 -0.38 7.18
N ARG A 240 9.62 -0.83 7.89
CA ARG A 240 10.98 -0.96 7.34
C ARG A 240 11.02 -1.88 6.13
N GLU A 241 10.31 -3.01 6.19
CA GLU A 241 10.27 -3.99 5.09
C GLU A 241 9.49 -3.46 3.89
N ASP A 242 8.44 -2.69 4.13
CA ASP A 242 7.69 -2.01 3.07
C ASP A 242 8.55 -0.94 2.37
N VAL A 243 9.32 -0.16 3.14
CA VAL A 243 10.30 0.81 2.59
C VAL A 243 11.43 0.10 1.85
N ARG A 244 11.90 -1.05 2.33
CA ARG A 244 12.91 -1.86 1.62
C ARG A 244 12.38 -2.30 0.26
N LEU A 245 11.15 -2.81 0.20
CA LEU A 245 10.55 -3.23 -1.05
C LEU A 245 10.41 -2.08 -2.04
N ILE A 246 10.08 -0.87 -1.58
CA ILE A 246 10.06 0.34 -2.42
C ILE A 246 11.44 0.62 -3.04
N VAL A 247 12.49 0.52 -2.23
CA VAL A 247 13.88 0.67 -2.71
C VAL A 247 14.21 -0.43 -3.72
N ASP A 248 13.87 -1.68 -3.44
CA ASP A 248 14.14 -2.82 -4.32
C ASP A 248 13.42 -2.67 -5.67
N ILE A 249 12.15 -2.23 -5.68
CA ILE A 249 11.38 -1.94 -6.90
C ILE A 249 12.04 -0.80 -7.70
N THR A 250 12.44 0.28 -7.03
CA THR A 250 13.09 1.42 -7.70
C THR A 250 14.43 1.01 -8.32
N ARG A 251 15.23 0.22 -7.60
CA ARG A 251 16.52 -0.27 -8.09
C ARG A 251 16.37 -1.25 -9.25
N ALA A 252 15.38 -2.14 -9.21
CA ALA A 252 15.09 -3.05 -10.31
C ALA A 252 14.77 -2.31 -11.63
N TYR A 253 14.16 -1.13 -11.56
CA TYR A 253 14.01 -0.24 -12.72
C TYR A 253 15.36 0.35 -13.17
N MET A 254 16.14 0.90 -12.23
CA MET A 254 17.43 1.54 -12.54
C MET A 254 18.47 0.58 -13.13
N GLU A 255 18.48 -0.69 -12.70
CA GLU A 255 19.45 -1.71 -13.14
C GLU A 255 19.19 -2.21 -14.57
N ARG A 256 17.95 -2.15 -15.06
CA ARG A 256 17.63 -2.54 -16.44
C ARG A 256 18.11 -1.52 -17.47
N GLY A 257 18.34 -0.28 -17.06
CA GLY A 257 18.51 0.86 -17.97
C GLY A 257 17.23 1.15 -18.77
N PRO A 258 17.07 2.36 -19.32
CA PRO A 258 16.03 2.62 -20.31
C PRO A 258 16.22 1.79 -21.58
#